data_AF-A0A7J0AHD0-F1
#
_entry.id   AF-A0A7J0AHD0-F1
#
_cell.length_a   1.000
_cell.length_b   1.000
_cell.length_c   1.000
_cell.angle_alpha   90.00
_cell.angle_beta   90.00
_cell.angle_gamma   90.00
#
_symmetry.space_group_name_H-M   'P 1'
#
loop_
_entity.id
_entity.type
_entity.pdbx_description
1 polymer ?
#
loop_
_entity_poly.entity_id
_entity_poly.type
_entity_poly.pdbx_seq_one_letter_code
_entity_poly.pdbx_strand_id
1 'polypeptide(L)'
;MAKENKKVFDGIYAQLEETDGNVVLFDAKGAPSVIFEMTNPVLRLCTDSERYMVFHDVLANIVQTLGEGYALQKQDIFCRQRYHRDVPEDSEFLTRSYFNYFEGREFTEITTYLIVTQEAQRGQFVQYDPKKWLDFHSKVAKVDDILTEKWISHRKLTKPEVNEYLHRFMAFHFQHGPFSMTNFKASDEYLRTGNRIIRSYPLVDIDEINLPSVVKPYTEMSVNGYPVATDVFSFLAEVPHADCVVFNQVVQIPGQRKLLRKLQGKAKRHGSMPDPSNKIAKADIEEVLNILAVDSSLLVNTNFNIIVSCPPDKVTPVTSFLETKLYECGIMPSRTAYNQLELFINSFPGCAYGFNPDYDLFLTLSDSALCLFFKEHLKGCEDTPLTTFYTDRQGLPVCIDITGKEGKVKMTDNANFFCIGPSGSGKSFHMEKKASNGGIRGSNELSVMHSYLGSYI
;
A
#
# COMPACT_ATOMS: atom_id res chain seq x y z
N MET A 1 -14.86 -33.55 22.79
CA MET A 1 -14.86 -32.77 21.53
C MET A 1 -15.39 -31.39 21.85
N ALA A 2 -14.58 -30.33 21.69
CA ALA A 2 -15.05 -28.97 21.87
C ALA A 2 -16.17 -28.69 20.85
N LYS A 3 -17.29 -28.12 21.30
CA LYS A 3 -18.46 -27.82 20.46
C LYS A 3 -18.05 -26.71 19.48
N GLU A 4 -18.10 -26.96 18.18
CA GLU A 4 -17.85 -25.92 17.18
C GLU A 4 -18.98 -24.87 17.25
N ASN A 5 -18.65 -23.68 17.75
CA ASN A 5 -19.59 -22.56 17.82
C ASN A 5 -19.70 -21.91 16.43
N LYS A 6 -20.81 -22.17 15.75
CA LYS A 6 -21.15 -21.45 14.51
C LYS A 6 -21.71 -20.08 14.88
N LYS A 7 -20.99 -19.02 14.52
CA LYS A 7 -21.45 -17.64 14.60
C LYS A 7 -21.56 -17.06 13.21
N VAL A 8 -22.58 -16.23 12.98
CA VAL A 8 -22.67 -15.45 11.75
C VAL A 8 -21.56 -14.41 11.78
N PHE A 9 -20.77 -14.34 10.71
CA PHE A 9 -19.75 -13.33 10.52
C PHE A 9 -20.41 -12.11 9.85
N ASP A 10 -21.02 -11.27 10.68
CA ASP A 10 -21.80 -10.10 10.29
C ASP A 10 -21.65 -8.99 11.36
N GLY A 11 -22.10 -7.78 11.05
CA GLY A 11 -22.07 -6.64 11.95
C GLY A 11 -20.71 -5.94 12.00
N ILE A 12 -19.95 -5.97 10.91
CA ILE A 12 -18.72 -5.16 10.76
C ILE A 12 -19.09 -3.71 10.43
N TYR A 13 -20.09 -3.53 9.57
CA TYR A 13 -20.57 -2.23 9.10
C TYR A 13 -22.04 -2.04 9.47
N ALA A 14 -22.38 -0.81 9.84
CA ALA A 14 -23.76 -0.42 10.06
C ALA A 14 -24.43 0.02 8.77
N GLN A 15 -23.73 0.79 7.93
CA GLN A 15 -24.34 1.42 6.76
C GLN A 15 -23.31 1.90 5.71
N LEU A 16 -23.76 2.04 4.47
CA LEU A 16 -23.05 2.67 3.36
C LEU A 16 -23.97 3.70 2.66
N GLU A 17 -23.65 4.98 2.82
CA GLU A 17 -24.47 6.10 2.34
C GLU A 17 -23.73 6.97 1.33
N GLU A 18 -24.48 7.65 0.46
CA GLU A 18 -23.97 8.69 -0.44
C GLU A 18 -24.49 10.04 0.03
N THR A 19 -23.59 10.88 0.52
CA THR A 19 -23.92 12.14 1.19
C THR A 19 -22.83 13.18 0.94
N ASP A 20 -23.22 14.42 0.69
CA ASP A 20 -22.29 15.56 0.51
C ASP A 20 -21.19 15.28 -0.55
N GLY A 21 -21.55 14.58 -1.63
CA GLY A 21 -20.63 14.21 -2.72
C GLY A 21 -19.61 13.12 -2.38
N ASN A 22 -19.73 12.47 -1.22
CA ASN A 22 -18.85 11.38 -0.80
C ASN A 22 -19.67 10.12 -0.51
N VAL A 23 -19.04 8.97 -0.72
CA VAL A 23 -19.56 7.68 -0.25
C VAL A 23 -18.99 7.44 1.14
N VAL A 24 -19.86 7.42 2.14
CA VAL A 24 -19.48 7.29 3.56
C VAL A 24 -19.84 5.89 4.07
N LEU A 25 -18.82 5.19 4.54
CA LEU A 25 -18.93 3.88 5.16
C LEU A 25 -18.95 4.03 6.68
N PHE A 26 -19.97 3.48 7.34
CA PHE A 26 -20.08 3.50 8.79
C PHE A 26 -19.75 2.12 9.36
N ASP A 27 -18.76 2.08 10.26
CA ASP A 27 -18.47 0.88 11.05
C ASP A 27 -19.64 0.53 11.99
N ALA A 28 -19.57 -0.63 12.63
CA ALA A 28 -20.58 -1.09 13.58
C ALA A 28 -20.82 -0.14 14.78
N LYS A 29 -19.86 0.74 15.08
CA LYS A 29 -19.91 1.73 16.18
C LYS A 29 -20.34 3.12 15.67
N GLY A 30 -20.60 3.27 14.37
CA GLY A 30 -21.02 4.53 13.75
C GLY A 30 -19.86 5.48 13.43
N ALA A 31 -18.62 5.00 13.37
CA ALA A 31 -17.48 5.79 12.89
C ALA A 31 -17.57 5.94 11.36
N PRO A 32 -17.63 7.18 10.82
CA PRO A 32 -17.67 7.39 9.37
C PRO A 32 -16.28 7.31 8.75
N SER A 33 -16.22 6.72 7.56
CA SER A 33 -15.01 6.58 6.75
C SER A 33 -15.25 6.93 5.29
N VAL A 34 -14.27 7.57 4.66
CA VAL A 34 -14.20 7.76 3.20
C VAL A 34 -12.97 7.04 2.66
N ILE A 35 -13.14 6.34 1.54
CA ILE A 35 -12.12 5.50 0.91
C ILE A 35 -11.67 6.15 -0.41
N PHE A 36 -10.37 6.38 -0.52
CA PHE A 36 -9.69 6.80 -1.73
C PHE A 36 -8.94 5.60 -2.32
N GLU A 37 -9.05 5.40 -3.62
CA GLU A 37 -8.04 4.65 -4.37
C GLU A 37 -6.94 5.61 -4.81
N MET A 38 -5.69 5.20 -4.69
CA MET A 38 -4.55 6.03 -5.11
C MET A 38 -3.44 5.20 -5.75
N THR A 39 -2.60 5.86 -6.51
CA THR A 39 -1.30 5.32 -6.93
C THR A 39 -0.22 5.90 -6.04
N ASN A 40 0.56 5.05 -5.38
CA ASN A 40 1.74 5.51 -4.63
C ASN A 40 2.69 6.28 -5.56
N PRO A 41 3.29 7.42 -5.15
CA PRO A 41 4.02 8.28 -6.09
C PRO A 41 5.42 7.80 -6.46
N VAL A 42 6.01 6.87 -5.69
CA VAL A 42 7.38 6.40 -5.94
C VAL A 42 7.36 5.22 -6.90
N LEU A 43 8.02 5.36 -8.05
CA LEU A 43 8.15 4.23 -8.98
C LEU A 43 9.17 3.24 -8.41
N ARG A 44 8.79 1.96 -8.33
CA ARG A 44 9.70 0.92 -7.84
C ARG A 44 11.02 0.92 -8.63
N LEU A 45 12.14 0.88 -7.91
CA LEU A 45 13.51 0.97 -8.45
C LEU A 45 13.83 2.31 -9.15
N CYS A 46 13.18 3.41 -8.79
CA CYS A 46 13.50 4.73 -9.36
C CYS A 46 14.87 5.29 -8.97
N THR A 47 15.59 4.67 -8.02
CA THR A 47 16.89 5.09 -7.47
C THR A 47 16.91 6.44 -6.74
N ASP A 48 15.90 7.28 -6.96
CA ASP A 48 15.70 8.60 -6.39
C ASP A 48 15.12 8.52 -4.97
N SER A 49 15.94 8.76 -3.96
CA SER A 49 15.55 8.75 -2.55
C SER A 49 14.65 9.92 -2.17
N GLU A 50 14.74 11.05 -2.88
CA GLU A 50 13.98 12.27 -2.55
C GLU A 50 12.47 12.03 -2.69
N ARG A 51 12.05 11.19 -3.64
CA ARG A 51 10.63 10.83 -3.83
C ARG A 51 10.01 10.16 -2.61
N TYR A 52 10.77 9.34 -1.87
CA TYR A 52 10.29 8.72 -0.64
C TYR A 52 10.09 9.75 0.47
N MET A 53 10.98 10.73 0.56
CA MET A 53 10.88 11.84 1.50
C MET A 53 9.70 12.75 1.16
N VAL A 54 9.51 13.09 -0.11
CA VAL A 54 8.37 13.90 -0.57
C VAL A 54 7.06 13.22 -0.19
N PHE A 55 6.90 11.92 -0.44
CA PHE A 55 5.66 11.23 -0.07
C PHE A 55 5.49 11.09 1.45
N HIS A 56 6.59 10.91 2.18
CA HIS A 56 6.57 10.96 3.64
C HIS A 56 6.02 12.31 4.14
N ASP A 57 6.48 13.42 3.59
CA ASP A 57 6.00 14.77 3.96
C ASP A 57 4.50 14.96 3.61
N VAL A 58 4.04 14.39 2.49
CA VAL A 58 2.60 14.40 2.16
C VAL A 58 1.80 13.67 3.23
N LEU A 59 2.22 12.47 3.62
CA LEU A 59 1.54 11.69 4.65
C LEU A 59 1.59 12.41 6.01
N ALA A 60 2.71 13.07 6.34
CA ALA A 60 2.84 13.85 7.56
C ALA A 60 1.86 15.04 7.57
N ASN A 61 1.74 15.75 6.46
CA ASN A 61 0.78 16.84 6.30
C ASN A 61 -0.68 16.33 6.41
N ILE A 62 -0.99 15.16 5.85
CA ILE A 62 -2.31 14.52 6.01
C ILE A 62 -2.58 14.23 7.49
N VAL A 63 -1.65 13.59 8.21
CA VAL A 63 -1.81 13.26 9.64
C VAL A 63 -2.00 14.52 10.48
N GLN A 64 -1.21 15.56 10.25
CA GLN A 64 -1.35 16.85 10.93
C GLN A 64 -2.70 17.52 10.62
N THR A 65 -3.11 17.49 9.35
CA THR A 65 -4.38 18.08 8.89
C THR A 65 -5.58 17.36 9.48
N LEU A 66 -5.54 16.03 9.61
CA LEU A 66 -6.58 15.23 10.27
C LEU A 66 -6.68 15.60 11.76
N GLY A 67 -5.56 15.52 12.49
CA GLY A 67 -5.50 15.86 13.90
C GLY A 67 -6.26 14.90 14.82
N GLU A 68 -6.44 15.29 16.08
CA GLU A 68 -7.02 14.42 17.12
C GLU A 68 -8.43 13.89 16.74
N GLY A 69 -8.69 12.62 17.07
CA GLY A 69 -9.98 11.98 16.83
C GLY A 69 -10.18 11.48 15.40
N TYR A 70 -9.09 11.39 14.63
CA TYR A 70 -9.08 10.77 13.31
C TYR A 70 -8.06 9.64 13.22
N ALA A 71 -8.31 8.70 12.31
CA ALA A 71 -7.40 7.65 11.94
C ALA A 71 -7.13 7.69 10.43
N LEU A 72 -5.86 7.53 10.07
CA LEU A 72 -5.41 7.29 8.72
C LEU A 72 -5.10 5.79 8.58
N GLN A 73 -5.79 5.13 7.67
CA GLN A 73 -5.53 3.73 7.32
C GLN A 73 -5.09 3.67 5.86
N LYS A 74 -3.97 3.00 5.59
CA LYS A 74 -3.47 2.75 4.24
C LYS A 74 -3.37 1.25 4.02
N GLN A 75 -3.87 0.79 2.87
CA GLN A 75 -3.88 -0.63 2.51
C GLN A 75 -3.23 -0.79 1.14
N ASP A 76 -2.10 -1.48 1.11
CA ASP A 76 -1.44 -1.87 -0.14
C ASP A 76 -1.66 -3.35 -0.38
N ILE A 77 -2.34 -3.66 -1.48
CA ILE A 77 -2.80 -5.00 -1.83
C ILE A 77 -1.93 -5.52 -2.97
N PHE A 78 -1.12 -6.52 -2.68
CA PHE A 78 -0.27 -7.23 -3.62
C PHE A 78 -1.00 -8.51 -4.02
N CYS A 79 -1.65 -8.51 -5.18
CA CYS A 79 -2.43 -9.66 -5.65
C CYS A 79 -1.78 -10.31 -6.86
N ARG A 80 -1.66 -11.64 -6.86
CA ARG A 80 -1.23 -12.38 -8.05
C ARG A 80 -2.37 -12.41 -9.06
N GLN A 81 -2.13 -11.76 -10.20
CA GLN A 81 -3.02 -11.74 -11.35
C GLN A 81 -2.46 -12.62 -12.46
N ARG A 82 -3.29 -12.86 -13.49
CA ARG A 82 -2.88 -13.47 -14.75
C ARG A 82 -3.05 -12.46 -15.85
N TYR A 83 -2.00 -12.28 -16.65
CA TYR A 83 -2.03 -11.36 -17.76
C TYR A 83 -3.08 -11.77 -18.77
N HIS A 84 -3.96 -10.83 -19.10
CA HIS A 84 -4.92 -10.92 -20.16
C HIS A 84 -5.03 -9.56 -20.83
N ARG A 85 -5.14 -9.53 -22.15
CA ARG A 85 -5.39 -8.29 -22.89
C ARG A 85 -6.35 -8.57 -24.03
N ASP A 86 -7.41 -7.77 -24.12
CA ASP A 86 -8.29 -7.76 -25.27
C ASP A 86 -7.51 -7.26 -26.50
N VAL A 87 -7.29 -8.16 -27.45
CA VAL A 87 -6.68 -7.84 -28.75
C VAL A 87 -7.80 -7.78 -29.79
N PRO A 88 -8.02 -6.63 -30.45
CA PRO A 88 -9.02 -6.51 -31.51
C PRO A 88 -8.85 -7.58 -32.60
N GLU A 89 -9.95 -8.16 -33.09
CA GLU A 89 -9.91 -9.25 -34.08
C GLU A 89 -9.24 -8.86 -35.40
N ASP A 90 -9.30 -7.58 -35.75
CA ASP A 90 -8.68 -6.94 -36.91
C ASP A 90 -7.18 -6.65 -36.75
N SER A 91 -6.60 -6.96 -35.58
CA SER A 91 -5.16 -6.82 -35.34
C SER A 91 -4.34 -7.77 -36.21
N GLU A 92 -3.19 -7.30 -36.69
CA GLU A 92 -2.25 -8.10 -37.46
C GLU A 92 -1.79 -9.37 -36.73
N PHE A 93 -1.45 -10.42 -37.49
CA PHE A 93 -1.04 -11.72 -36.94
C PHE A 93 0.12 -11.63 -35.94
N LEU A 94 1.11 -10.77 -36.22
CA LEU A 94 2.26 -10.59 -35.34
C LEU A 94 1.88 -9.94 -34.00
N THR A 95 0.97 -8.96 -34.02
CA THR A 95 0.44 -8.32 -32.81
C THR A 95 -0.33 -9.31 -31.95
N ARG A 96 -1.21 -10.11 -32.58
CA ARG A 96 -1.94 -11.18 -31.90
C ARG A 96 -1.01 -12.22 -31.29
N SER A 97 -0.04 -12.70 -32.06
CA SER A 97 0.95 -13.68 -31.60
C SER A 97 1.81 -13.13 -30.47
N TYR A 98 2.17 -11.84 -30.51
CA TYR A 98 2.94 -11.18 -29.46
C TYR A 98 2.20 -11.15 -28.12
N PHE A 99 0.94 -10.70 -28.09
CA PHE A 99 0.18 -10.69 -26.84
C PHE A 99 -0.18 -12.09 -26.34
N ASN A 100 -0.51 -13.01 -27.26
CA ASN A 100 -0.77 -14.41 -26.92
C ASN A 100 0.44 -15.10 -26.26
N TYR A 101 1.68 -14.66 -26.54
CA TYR A 101 2.87 -15.17 -25.86
C TYR A 101 2.91 -14.83 -24.36
N PHE A 102 2.28 -13.73 -23.94
CA PHE A 102 2.22 -13.30 -22.54
C PHE A 102 0.94 -13.75 -21.82
N GLU A 103 -0.04 -14.27 -22.56
CA GLU A 103 -1.33 -14.70 -22.04
C GLU A 103 -1.17 -15.68 -20.88
N GLY A 104 -1.89 -15.42 -19.78
CA GLY A 104 -1.87 -16.24 -18.57
C GLY A 104 -0.61 -16.12 -17.71
N ARG A 105 0.38 -15.30 -18.10
CA ARG A 105 1.59 -15.07 -17.28
C ARG A 105 1.22 -14.46 -15.94
N GLU A 106 1.71 -15.06 -14.86
CA GLU A 106 1.47 -14.57 -13.51
C GLU A 106 2.31 -13.33 -13.23
N PHE A 107 1.69 -12.35 -12.58
CA PHE A 107 2.32 -11.10 -12.17
C PHE A 107 1.71 -10.61 -10.87
N THR A 108 2.40 -9.72 -10.15
CA THR A 108 1.87 -9.14 -8.92
C THR A 108 1.41 -7.72 -9.21
N GLU A 109 0.11 -7.49 -9.11
CA GLU A 109 -0.50 -6.16 -9.15
C GLU A 109 -0.45 -5.51 -7.76
N ILE A 110 -0.30 -4.19 -7.70
CA ILE A 110 -0.39 -3.41 -6.46
C ILE A 110 -1.56 -2.43 -6.59
N THR A 111 -2.55 -2.58 -5.71
CA THR A 111 -3.65 -1.61 -5.54
C THR A 111 -3.54 -0.96 -4.18
N THR A 112 -3.66 0.36 -4.11
CA THR A 112 -3.51 1.11 -2.86
C THR A 112 -4.77 1.87 -2.51
N TYR A 113 -5.23 1.70 -1.27
CA TYR A 113 -6.33 2.47 -0.71
C TYR A 113 -5.86 3.33 0.47
N LEU A 114 -6.37 4.56 0.53
CA LEU A 114 -6.22 5.47 1.66
C LEU A 114 -7.59 5.72 2.27
N ILE A 115 -7.72 5.52 3.57
CA ILE A 115 -9.00 5.53 4.27
C ILE A 115 -8.89 6.51 5.43
N VAL A 116 -9.77 7.50 5.43
CA VAL A 116 -9.88 8.50 6.50
C VAL A 116 -11.09 8.15 7.36
N THR A 117 -10.88 7.95 8.66
CA THR A 117 -11.95 7.57 9.60
C THR A 117 -11.99 8.55 10.76
N GLN A 118 -13.19 9.02 11.15
CA GLN A 118 -13.38 9.82 12.36
C GLN A 118 -13.79 8.93 13.54
N GLU A 119 -13.19 9.12 14.71
CA GLU A 119 -13.50 8.35 15.91
C GLU A 119 -14.97 8.55 16.33
N ALA A 120 -15.70 7.45 16.49
CA ALA A 120 -17.04 7.49 17.06
C ALA A 120 -17.01 7.94 18.53
N GLN A 121 -17.98 8.75 18.94
CA GLN A 121 -18.13 9.13 20.34
C GLN A 121 -18.47 7.92 21.20
N ARG A 122 -17.68 7.67 22.25
CA ARG A 122 -17.97 6.63 23.24
C ARG A 122 -19.16 7.07 24.12
N GLY A 123 -20.36 6.62 23.77
CA GLY A 123 -21.60 6.78 24.54
C GLY A 123 -22.61 5.68 24.18
N GLN A 124 -23.64 5.48 25.00
CA GLN A 124 -24.67 4.44 24.76
C GLN A 124 -25.48 4.66 23.46
N PHE A 125 -25.46 5.88 22.92
CA PHE A 125 -26.12 6.25 21.66
C PHE A 125 -25.18 7.10 20.81
N VAL A 126 -25.04 6.75 19.53
CA VAL A 126 -24.39 7.61 18.54
C VAL A 126 -25.32 8.79 18.27
N GLN A 127 -25.01 9.94 18.86
CA GLN A 127 -25.77 11.16 18.62
C GLN A 127 -25.20 11.89 17.40
N TYR A 128 -26.05 12.12 16.40
CA TYR A 128 -25.70 12.95 15.26
C TYR A 128 -25.31 14.36 15.70
N ASP A 129 -24.11 14.80 15.32
CA ASP A 129 -23.60 16.14 15.57
C ASP A 129 -23.30 16.81 14.21
N PRO A 130 -24.13 17.79 13.79
CA PRO A 130 -23.98 18.41 12.47
C PRO A 130 -22.64 19.15 12.32
N LYS A 131 -22.05 19.63 13.42
CA LYS A 131 -20.74 20.30 13.36
C LYS A 131 -19.62 19.31 13.06
N LYS A 132 -19.66 18.14 13.68
CA LYS A 132 -18.68 17.07 13.43
C LYS A 132 -18.84 16.46 12.06
N TRP A 133 -20.07 16.34 11.59
CA TRP A 133 -20.36 15.90 10.23
C TRP A 133 -19.74 16.84 9.20
N LEU A 134 -19.94 18.16 9.37
CA LEU A 134 -19.32 19.17 8.51
C LEU A 134 -17.78 19.16 8.62
N ASP A 135 -17.24 19.01 9.85
CA ASP A 135 -15.80 18.89 10.07
C ASP A 135 -15.22 17.66 9.36
N PHE A 136 -15.90 16.51 9.43
CA PHE A 136 -15.49 15.28 8.75
C PHE A 136 -15.34 15.50 7.24
N HIS A 137 -16.37 16.02 6.57
CA HIS A 137 -16.30 16.31 5.14
C HIS A 137 -15.26 17.38 4.81
N SER A 138 -15.08 18.39 5.68
CA SER A 138 -14.02 19.40 5.50
C SER A 138 -12.63 18.79 5.59
N LYS A 139 -12.40 17.85 6.52
CA LYS A 139 -11.12 17.13 6.66
C LYS A 139 -10.86 16.22 5.47
N VAL A 140 -11.86 15.46 5.03
CA VAL A 140 -11.78 14.63 3.82
C VAL A 140 -11.45 15.47 2.59
N ALA A 141 -12.09 16.64 2.42
CA ALA A 141 -11.78 17.56 1.32
C ALA A 141 -10.34 18.08 1.39
N LYS A 142 -9.84 18.44 2.57
CA LYS A 142 -8.43 18.86 2.72
C LYS A 142 -7.44 17.76 2.37
N VAL A 143 -7.76 16.49 2.67
CA VAL A 143 -6.91 15.36 2.27
C VAL A 143 -6.88 15.23 0.74
N ASP A 144 -8.04 15.36 0.08
CA ASP A 144 -8.16 15.40 -1.39
C ASP A 144 -7.33 16.54 -2.00
N ASP A 145 -7.40 17.74 -1.41
CA ASP A 145 -6.61 18.90 -1.82
C ASP A 145 -5.10 18.65 -1.67
N ILE A 146 -4.64 18.11 -0.53
CA ILE A 146 -3.22 17.80 -0.29
C ILE A 146 -2.68 16.81 -1.32
N LEU A 147 -3.44 15.77 -1.65
CA LEU A 147 -3.04 14.78 -2.66
C LEU A 147 -3.01 15.42 -4.05
N THR A 148 -3.99 16.27 -4.38
CA THR A 148 -4.09 16.99 -5.66
C THR A 148 -2.93 17.96 -5.87
N GLU A 149 -2.62 18.78 -4.87
CA GLU A 149 -1.52 19.77 -4.92
C GLU A 149 -0.16 19.11 -5.15
N LYS A 150 0.01 17.87 -4.69
CA LYS A 150 1.24 17.07 -4.84
C LYS A 150 1.21 16.15 -6.05
N TRP A 151 0.21 16.29 -6.92
CA TRP A 151 0.06 15.52 -8.16
C TRP A 151 0.02 14.01 -7.95
N ILE A 152 -0.47 13.57 -6.79
CA ILE A 152 -0.67 12.15 -6.49
C ILE A 152 -1.96 11.72 -7.17
N SER A 153 -1.92 10.68 -8.00
CA SER A 153 -3.12 10.15 -8.63
C SER A 153 -4.01 9.49 -7.58
N HIS A 154 -5.22 10.02 -7.40
CA HIS A 154 -6.19 9.51 -6.44
C HIS A 154 -7.61 9.78 -6.92
N ARG A 155 -8.56 9.03 -6.37
CA ARG A 155 -10.00 9.24 -6.56
C ARG A 155 -10.76 8.65 -5.38
N LYS A 156 -11.92 9.22 -5.06
CA LYS A 156 -12.85 8.64 -4.09
C LYS A 156 -13.60 7.48 -4.74
N LEU A 157 -13.78 6.38 -4.00
CA LEU A 157 -14.54 5.25 -4.48
C LEU A 157 -16.04 5.56 -4.56
N THR A 158 -16.68 5.05 -5.60
CA THR A 158 -18.14 5.06 -5.73
C THR A 158 -18.76 3.97 -4.85
N LYS A 159 -20.07 4.05 -4.57
CA LYS A 159 -20.78 3.05 -3.76
C LYS A 159 -20.64 1.60 -4.26
N PRO A 160 -20.76 1.29 -5.58
CA PRO A 160 -20.52 -0.07 -6.05
C PRO A 160 -19.07 -0.53 -5.84
N GLU A 161 -18.09 0.37 -6.00
CA GLU A 161 -16.67 0.04 -5.80
C GLU A 161 -16.33 -0.19 -4.33
N VAL A 162 -16.87 0.62 -3.41
CA VAL A 162 -16.76 0.35 -1.97
C VAL A 162 -17.37 -1.00 -1.66
N ASN A 163 -18.57 -1.29 -2.17
CA ASN A 163 -19.23 -2.56 -1.92
C ASN A 163 -18.41 -3.75 -2.45
N GLU A 164 -17.88 -3.67 -3.67
CA GLU A 164 -17.00 -4.69 -4.23
C GLU A 164 -15.73 -4.85 -3.40
N TYR A 165 -15.10 -3.74 -3.00
CA TYR A 165 -13.89 -3.75 -2.18
C TYR A 165 -14.11 -4.48 -0.85
N LEU A 166 -15.21 -4.17 -0.15
CA LEU A 166 -15.56 -4.82 1.12
C LEU A 166 -15.79 -6.32 0.95
N HIS A 167 -16.50 -6.74 -0.10
CA HIS A 167 -16.75 -8.16 -0.35
C HIS A 167 -15.48 -8.91 -0.79
N ARG A 168 -14.61 -8.27 -1.56
CA ARG A 168 -13.29 -8.83 -1.93
C ARG A 168 -12.38 -8.96 -0.71
N PHE A 169 -12.40 -7.98 0.19
CA PHE A 169 -11.69 -8.06 1.47
C PHE A 169 -12.25 -9.18 2.35
N MET A 170 -13.58 -9.29 2.43
CA MET A 170 -14.27 -10.33 3.17
C MET A 170 -13.94 -11.73 2.64
N ALA A 171 -13.91 -11.93 1.32
CA ALA A 171 -13.48 -13.19 0.71
C ALA A 171 -11.94 -13.36 0.69
N PHE A 172 -11.21 -12.29 1.00
CA PHE A 172 -9.77 -12.12 0.79
C PHE A 172 -9.33 -12.54 -0.63
N HIS A 173 -10.08 -12.09 -1.62
CA HIS A 173 -9.92 -12.45 -3.03
C HIS A 173 -9.95 -11.21 -3.93
N PHE A 174 -8.75 -10.73 -4.29
CA PHE A 174 -8.56 -9.50 -5.06
C PHE A 174 -8.22 -9.75 -6.54
N GLN A 175 -8.25 -11.01 -7.00
CA GLN A 175 -8.05 -11.30 -8.41
C GLN A 175 -9.19 -10.74 -9.25
N HIS A 176 -8.90 -10.29 -10.47
CA HIS A 176 -9.94 -9.80 -11.36
C HIS A 176 -10.95 -10.91 -11.70
N GLY A 177 -12.20 -10.48 -11.92
CA GLY A 177 -13.30 -11.37 -12.27
C GLY A 177 -14.15 -11.82 -11.08
N PRO A 178 -14.97 -12.87 -11.28
CA PRO A 178 -15.94 -13.32 -10.28
C PRO A 178 -15.24 -14.05 -9.13
N PHE A 179 -15.76 -13.85 -7.92
CA PHE A 179 -15.31 -14.53 -6.72
C PHE A 179 -16.49 -15.15 -5.98
N SER A 180 -16.21 -16.07 -5.06
CA SER A 180 -17.20 -16.67 -4.19
C SER A 180 -16.78 -16.54 -2.74
N MET A 181 -17.76 -16.38 -1.85
CA MET A 181 -17.53 -16.33 -0.41
C MET A 181 -17.61 -17.74 0.18
N THR A 182 -16.69 -18.06 1.08
CA THR A 182 -16.72 -19.31 1.85
C THR A 182 -16.55 -19.01 3.33
N ASN A 183 -17.06 -19.90 4.19
CA ASN A 183 -17.00 -19.70 5.64
C ASN A 183 -15.56 -19.79 6.16
N PHE A 184 -15.27 -19.01 7.20
CA PHE A 184 -14.01 -19.06 7.93
C PHE A 184 -14.07 -20.06 9.07
N LYS A 185 -13.01 -20.86 9.22
CA LYS A 185 -12.68 -21.52 10.48
C LYS A 185 -11.52 -20.76 11.11
N ALA A 186 -11.83 -20.02 12.18
CA ALA A 186 -10.84 -19.28 12.95
C ALA A 186 -10.06 -20.22 13.87
N SER A 187 -8.76 -19.98 13.96
CA SER A 187 -7.84 -20.57 14.95
C SER A 187 -6.91 -19.48 15.46
N ASP A 188 -6.16 -19.78 16.50
CA ASP A 188 -5.20 -18.83 17.10
C ASP A 188 -4.00 -18.55 16.16
N GLU A 189 -3.77 -19.41 15.15
CA GLU A 189 -2.65 -19.27 14.22
C GLU A 189 -3.03 -18.66 12.86
N TYR A 190 -4.23 -18.97 12.36
CA TYR A 190 -4.73 -18.48 11.07
C TYR A 190 -6.25 -18.65 10.92
N LEU A 191 -6.82 -17.97 9.92
CA LEU A 191 -8.18 -18.18 9.43
C LEU A 191 -8.15 -19.11 8.22
N ARG A 192 -8.87 -20.23 8.27
CA ARG A 192 -8.98 -21.15 7.11
C ARG A 192 -10.25 -20.88 6.32
N THR A 193 -10.12 -20.71 5.01
CA THR A 193 -11.21 -20.46 4.07
C THR A 193 -11.08 -21.41 2.88
N GLY A 194 -11.95 -22.41 2.79
CA GLY A 194 -11.82 -23.50 1.81
C GLY A 194 -10.42 -24.17 1.81
N ASN A 195 -9.73 -24.04 0.67
CA ASN A 195 -8.38 -24.57 0.43
C ASN A 195 -7.27 -23.52 0.63
N ARG A 196 -7.58 -22.41 1.30
CA ARG A 196 -6.64 -21.32 1.60
C ARG A 196 -6.61 -21.05 3.09
N ILE A 197 -5.50 -20.49 3.52
CA ILE A 197 -5.40 -19.85 4.83
C ILE A 197 -5.20 -18.36 4.64
N ILE A 198 -5.58 -17.60 5.66
CA ILE A 198 -5.33 -16.17 5.80
C ILE A 198 -4.67 -16.01 7.16
N ARG A 199 -3.49 -15.40 7.21
CA ARG A 199 -2.75 -15.19 8.45
C ARG A 199 -2.28 -13.75 8.55
N SER A 200 -2.50 -13.16 9.71
CA SER A 200 -2.02 -11.83 10.08
C SER A 200 -0.65 -11.94 10.76
N TYR A 201 0.28 -11.11 10.30
CA TYR A 201 1.62 -10.94 10.85
C TYR A 201 1.78 -9.47 11.29
N PRO A 202 1.43 -9.14 12.55
CA PRO A 202 1.72 -7.83 13.12
C PRO A 202 3.22 -7.58 13.18
N LEU A 203 3.68 -6.43 12.71
CA LEU A 203 5.10 -6.09 12.66
C LEU A 203 5.71 -5.88 14.04
N VAL A 204 4.93 -5.36 14.98
CA VAL A 204 5.42 -4.94 16.30
C VAL A 204 4.71 -5.74 17.37
N ASP A 205 5.49 -6.41 18.21
CA ASP A 205 5.01 -6.96 19.47
C ASP A 205 4.96 -5.83 20.51
N ILE A 206 3.84 -5.71 21.22
CA ILE A 206 3.66 -4.66 22.24
C ILE A 206 4.38 -5.03 23.54
N ASP A 207 4.60 -6.31 23.78
CA ASP A 207 5.38 -6.77 24.93
C ASP A 207 6.89 -6.52 24.71
N GLU A 208 7.37 -6.74 23.48
CA GLU A 208 8.77 -6.52 23.09
C GLU A 208 8.85 -5.72 21.78
N ILE A 209 8.85 -4.39 21.90
CA ILE A 209 9.02 -3.49 20.74
C ILE A 209 10.47 -3.57 20.24
N ASN A 210 10.71 -4.49 19.31
CA ASN A 210 12.00 -4.69 18.65
C ASN A 210 12.00 -4.00 17.27
N LEU A 211 12.09 -2.67 17.32
CA LEU A 211 12.28 -1.83 16.13
C LEU A 211 13.71 -1.27 16.10
N PRO A 212 14.24 -0.94 14.91
CA PRO A 212 15.52 -0.24 14.79
C PRO A 212 15.50 1.09 15.55
N SER A 213 16.65 1.48 16.12
CA SER A 213 16.79 2.78 16.81
C SER A 213 16.61 3.98 15.88
N VAL A 214 16.83 3.79 14.57
CA VAL A 214 16.60 4.81 13.54
C VAL A 214 15.84 4.16 12.40
N VAL A 215 14.70 4.76 12.05
CA VAL A 215 13.87 4.34 10.91
C VAL A 215 13.85 5.47 9.89
N LYS A 216 14.03 5.14 8.61
CA LYS A 216 13.99 6.08 7.49
C LYS A 216 12.83 5.74 6.55
N PRO A 217 12.33 6.69 5.75
CA PRO A 217 11.28 6.43 4.76
C PRO A 217 11.65 5.45 3.64
N TYR A 218 12.94 5.14 3.49
CA TYR A 218 13.51 4.23 2.49
C TYR A 218 14.76 3.54 3.05
N THR A 219 15.18 2.45 2.39
CA THR A 219 16.45 1.76 2.61
C THR A 219 17.31 1.81 1.36
N GLU A 220 18.61 1.57 1.49
CA GLU A 220 19.54 1.50 0.36
C GLU A 220 19.98 0.06 0.15
N MET A 221 19.75 -0.47 -1.05
CA MET A 221 20.29 -1.75 -1.50
C MET A 221 21.43 -1.53 -2.48
N SER A 222 22.50 -2.34 -2.38
CA SER A 222 23.60 -2.28 -3.35
C SER A 222 23.30 -3.15 -4.55
N VAL A 223 23.18 -2.53 -5.73
CA VAL A 223 23.04 -3.24 -7.01
C VAL A 223 24.31 -3.02 -7.81
N ASN A 224 25.09 -4.08 -8.02
CA ASN A 224 26.39 -4.01 -8.71
C ASN A 224 27.34 -2.93 -8.14
N GLY A 225 27.30 -2.71 -6.82
CA GLY A 225 28.12 -1.70 -6.14
C GLY A 225 27.52 -0.30 -6.08
N TYR A 226 26.37 -0.05 -6.70
CA TYR A 226 25.68 1.24 -6.64
C TYR A 226 24.56 1.23 -5.59
N PRO A 227 24.47 2.25 -4.72
CA PRO A 227 23.35 2.37 -3.80
C PRO A 227 22.08 2.72 -4.57
N VAL A 228 21.01 1.96 -4.34
CA VAL A 228 19.69 2.17 -4.92
C VAL A 228 18.69 2.29 -3.78
N ALA A 229 17.97 3.42 -3.74
CA ALA A 229 16.89 3.62 -2.79
C ALA A 229 15.69 2.73 -3.12
N THR A 230 15.21 2.01 -2.11
CA THR A 230 14.05 1.11 -2.17
C THR A 230 13.18 1.26 -0.94
N ASP A 231 11.90 0.90 -1.07
CA ASP A 231 11.02 0.81 0.09
C ASP A 231 11.50 -0.26 1.09
N VAL A 232 11.30 0.01 2.38
CA VAL A 232 11.58 -0.92 3.49
C VAL A 232 10.87 -2.27 3.27
N PHE A 233 9.65 -2.24 2.72
CA PHE A 233 8.79 -3.39 2.51
C PHE A 233 8.63 -3.78 1.04
N SER A 234 9.59 -3.40 0.18
CA SER A 234 9.59 -3.76 -1.25
C SER A 234 9.50 -5.27 -1.52
N PHE A 235 9.91 -6.11 -0.56
CA PHE A 235 9.82 -7.58 -0.64
C PHE A 235 8.39 -8.14 -0.59
N LEU A 236 7.37 -7.35 -0.19
CA LEU A 236 5.98 -7.81 -0.07
C LEU A 236 5.39 -8.24 -1.42
N ALA A 237 5.89 -7.70 -2.53
CA ALA A 237 5.49 -8.10 -3.88
C ALA A 237 6.03 -9.50 -4.29
N GLU A 238 7.00 -10.03 -3.54
CA GLU A 238 7.78 -11.23 -3.88
C GLU A 238 7.56 -12.39 -2.91
N VAL A 239 6.54 -12.30 -2.03
CA VAL A 239 6.25 -13.36 -1.06
C VAL A 239 5.96 -14.68 -1.80
N PRO A 240 6.77 -15.73 -1.58
CA PRO A 240 6.64 -16.98 -2.32
C PRO A 240 5.33 -17.67 -1.96
N HIS A 241 4.69 -18.34 -2.92
CA HIS A 241 3.43 -19.10 -2.73
C HIS A 241 2.20 -18.31 -2.24
N ALA A 242 2.34 -17.04 -1.89
CA ALA A 242 1.22 -16.17 -1.56
C ALA A 242 0.45 -15.79 -2.83
N ASP A 243 -0.87 -15.89 -2.78
CA ASP A 243 -1.75 -15.42 -3.85
C ASP A 243 -2.26 -14.00 -3.61
N CYS A 244 -2.31 -13.57 -2.35
CA CYS A 244 -2.54 -12.18 -1.98
C CYS A 244 -1.82 -11.81 -0.69
N VAL A 245 -1.24 -10.61 -0.65
CA VAL A 245 -0.70 -9.97 0.55
C VAL A 245 -1.37 -8.61 0.69
N VAL A 246 -1.88 -8.29 1.88
CA VAL A 246 -2.41 -6.96 2.21
C VAL A 246 -1.55 -6.39 3.32
N PHE A 247 -0.91 -5.25 3.07
CA PHE A 247 -0.23 -4.50 4.10
C PHE A 247 -1.14 -3.41 4.67
N ASN A 248 -1.71 -3.69 5.83
CA ASN A 248 -2.62 -2.79 6.54
C ASN A 248 -1.84 -1.90 7.52
N GLN A 249 -1.76 -0.61 7.21
CA GLN A 249 -1.02 0.39 7.97
C GLN A 249 -2.02 1.36 8.62
N VAL A 250 -2.06 1.41 9.95
CA VAL A 250 -3.04 2.23 10.69
C VAL A 250 -2.34 3.19 11.62
N VAL A 251 -2.75 4.45 11.58
CA VAL A 251 -2.33 5.55 12.46
C VAL A 251 -3.57 6.17 13.06
N GLN A 252 -3.84 5.91 14.34
CA GLN A 252 -4.87 6.61 15.11
C GLN A 252 -4.24 7.82 15.79
N ILE A 253 -4.94 8.97 15.76
CA ILE A 253 -4.48 10.22 16.37
C ILE A 253 -5.26 10.47 17.67
N PRO A 254 -4.77 9.98 18.82
CA PRO A 254 -5.42 10.18 20.11
C PRO A 254 -5.30 11.62 20.62
N GLY A 255 -6.05 11.94 21.67
CA GLY A 255 -5.95 13.24 22.35
C GLY A 255 -4.58 13.48 22.99
N GLN A 256 -3.82 14.44 22.48
CA GLN A 256 -2.43 14.70 22.82
C GLN A 256 -2.26 15.14 24.27
N ARG A 257 -3.15 16.03 24.76
CA ARG A 257 -3.07 16.58 26.13
C ARG A 257 -3.08 15.48 27.21
N LYS A 258 -3.86 14.43 27.00
CA LYS A 258 -3.96 13.30 27.96
C LYS A 258 -2.69 12.45 27.94
N LEU A 259 -2.14 12.21 26.75
CA LEU A 259 -0.90 11.43 26.59
C LEU A 259 0.31 12.18 27.16
N LEU A 260 0.46 13.46 26.86
CA LEU A 260 1.53 14.30 27.39
C LEU A 260 1.54 14.29 28.93
N ARG A 261 0.37 14.44 29.57
CA ARG A 261 0.25 14.33 31.03
C ARG A 261 0.65 12.94 31.55
N LYS A 262 0.30 11.87 30.83
CA LYS A 262 0.67 10.48 31.20
C LYS A 262 2.19 10.28 31.11
N LEU A 263 2.83 10.79 30.06
CA LEU A 263 4.29 10.74 29.86
C LEU A 263 5.03 11.57 30.91
N GLN A 264 4.61 12.81 31.15
CA GLN A 264 5.17 13.66 32.22
C GLN A 264 5.04 13.01 33.60
N GLY A 265 3.89 12.39 33.89
CA GLY A 265 3.70 11.60 35.10
C GLY A 265 4.60 10.37 35.19
N LYS A 266 4.89 9.71 34.06
CA LYS A 266 5.84 8.58 33.97
C LYS A 266 7.28 9.06 34.22
N ALA A 267 7.71 10.16 33.60
CA ALA A 267 9.03 10.76 33.83
C ALA A 267 9.26 11.15 35.30
N LYS A 268 8.26 11.78 35.95
CA LYS A 268 8.33 12.13 37.38
C LYS A 268 8.48 10.89 38.28
N ARG A 269 7.76 9.80 37.97
CA ARG A 269 7.84 8.55 38.73
C ARG A 269 9.24 7.91 38.62
N HIS A 270 9.79 7.79 37.41
CA HIS A 270 11.14 7.27 37.23
C HIS A 270 12.19 8.18 37.91
N GLY A 271 12.04 9.51 37.83
CA GLY A 271 12.94 10.45 38.51
C GLY A 271 12.94 10.36 40.04
N SER A 272 11.84 9.89 40.64
CA SER A 272 11.73 9.73 42.10
C SER A 272 12.42 8.47 42.64
N MET A 273 12.81 7.54 41.77
CA MET A 273 13.45 6.27 42.13
C MET A 273 14.91 6.27 41.64
N PRO A 274 15.92 6.33 42.54
CA PRO A 274 17.32 6.45 42.14
C PRO A 274 17.89 5.11 41.67
N ASP A 275 17.56 4.73 40.45
CA ASP A 275 18.14 3.59 39.72
C ASP A 275 18.75 4.10 38.40
N PRO A 276 19.96 3.66 38.00
CA PRO A 276 20.52 3.96 36.68
C PRO A 276 19.55 3.73 35.52
N SER A 277 18.78 2.63 35.53
CA SER A 277 17.78 2.33 34.49
C SER A 277 16.64 3.36 34.48
N ASN A 278 16.17 3.79 35.65
CA ASN A 278 15.14 4.82 35.76
C ASN A 278 15.63 6.19 35.28
N LYS A 279 16.93 6.51 35.44
CA LYS A 279 17.52 7.74 34.91
C LYS A 279 17.51 7.77 33.39
N ILE A 280 17.85 6.65 32.75
CA ILE A 280 17.82 6.51 31.28
C ILE A 280 16.38 6.65 30.78
N ALA A 281 15.45 5.87 31.33
CA ALA A 281 14.04 5.94 30.93
C ALA A 281 13.43 7.34 31.12
N LYS A 282 13.85 8.08 32.15
CA LYS A 282 13.46 9.49 32.32
C LYS A 282 14.01 10.36 31.20
N ALA A 283 15.30 10.25 30.88
CA ALA A 283 15.95 11.02 29.82
C ALA A 283 15.27 10.77 28.46
N ASP A 284 14.97 9.52 28.13
CA ASP A 284 14.30 9.15 26.87
C ASP A 284 12.89 9.78 26.78
N ILE A 285 12.13 9.76 27.88
CA ILE A 285 10.81 10.40 27.91
C ILE A 285 10.92 11.93 27.77
N GLU A 286 11.93 12.54 28.39
CA GLU A 286 12.18 13.98 28.29
C GLU A 286 12.60 14.37 26.87
N GLU A 287 13.38 13.53 26.17
CA GLU A 287 13.72 13.71 24.75
C GLU A 287 12.47 13.70 23.86
N VAL A 288 11.61 12.69 24.02
CA VAL A 288 10.33 12.62 23.28
C VAL A 288 9.46 13.86 23.58
N LEU A 289 9.37 14.30 24.83
CA LEU A 289 8.62 15.50 25.20
C LEU A 289 9.21 16.78 24.57
N ASN A 290 10.53 16.86 24.42
CA ASN A 290 11.20 17.98 23.76
C ASN A 290 10.91 17.98 22.25
N ILE A 291 11.00 16.83 21.58
CA ILE A 291 10.66 16.69 20.15
C ILE A 291 9.23 17.16 19.90
N LEU A 292 8.27 16.71 20.71
CA LEU A 292 6.86 17.12 20.61
C LEU A 292 6.66 18.64 20.82
N ALA A 293 7.53 19.29 21.59
CA ALA A 293 7.46 20.73 21.84
C ALA A 293 8.10 21.56 20.72
N VAL A 294 9.11 21.02 20.03
CA VAL A 294 9.89 21.72 18.99
C VAL A 294 9.32 21.47 17.60
N ASP A 295 9.12 20.20 17.23
CA ASP A 295 8.83 19.79 15.85
C ASP A 295 7.33 19.74 15.55
N SER A 296 6.47 20.00 16.56
CA SER A 296 5.00 19.89 16.46
C SER A 296 4.49 18.53 15.96
N SER A 297 5.31 17.47 16.07
CA SER A 297 4.92 16.10 15.77
C SER A 297 3.82 15.62 16.72
N LEU A 298 3.04 14.62 16.28
CA LEU A 298 1.95 14.07 17.07
C LEU A 298 2.34 12.71 17.65
N LEU A 299 1.85 12.42 18.86
CA LEU A 299 1.85 11.05 19.37
C LEU A 299 0.69 10.28 18.74
N VAL A 300 0.99 9.13 18.14
CA VAL A 300 0.01 8.32 17.43
C VAL A 300 0.04 6.87 17.93
N ASN A 301 -1.13 6.24 17.93
CA ASN A 301 -1.24 4.80 18.17
C ASN A 301 -1.28 4.09 16.81
N THR A 302 -0.41 3.11 16.62
CA THR A 302 -0.23 2.49 15.32
C THR A 302 -0.37 0.98 15.34
N ASN A 303 -0.86 0.43 14.24
CA ASN A 303 -0.84 -1.00 13.94
C ASN A 303 -0.36 -1.19 12.50
N PHE A 304 0.66 -2.02 12.34
CA PHE A 304 1.14 -2.46 11.04
C PHE A 304 0.95 -3.96 10.97
N ASN A 305 0.09 -4.42 10.06
CA ASN A 305 -0.26 -5.83 9.93
C ASN A 305 -0.10 -6.26 8.47
N ILE A 306 0.70 -7.30 8.25
CA ILE A 306 0.80 -7.98 6.95
C ILE A 306 -0.15 -9.17 6.98
N ILE A 307 -1.19 -9.13 6.15
CA ILE A 307 -2.14 -10.24 6.01
C ILE A 307 -1.77 -11.00 4.75
N VAL A 308 -1.45 -12.28 4.88
CA VAL A 308 -1.09 -13.13 3.74
C VAL A 308 -2.09 -14.24 3.58
N SER A 309 -2.47 -14.49 2.33
CA SER A 309 -3.13 -15.73 1.95
C SER A 309 -2.22 -16.64 1.17
N CYS A 310 -2.31 -17.93 1.48
CA CYS A 310 -1.56 -18.98 0.80
C CYS A 310 -2.24 -20.36 0.99
N PRO A 311 -1.83 -21.38 0.25
CA PRO A 311 -2.23 -22.75 0.50
C PRO A 311 -1.80 -23.27 1.89
N PRO A 312 -2.60 -24.13 2.56
CA PRO A 312 -2.29 -24.66 3.89
C PRO A 312 -0.95 -25.40 4.01
N ASP A 313 -0.40 -25.95 2.91
CA ASP A 313 0.90 -26.64 2.91
C ASP A 313 2.10 -25.68 2.77
N LYS A 314 1.85 -24.38 2.49
CA LYS A 314 2.88 -23.37 2.22
C LYS A 314 3.04 -22.31 3.32
N VAL A 315 2.28 -22.43 4.41
CA VAL A 315 2.28 -21.46 5.52
C VAL A 315 3.67 -21.30 6.13
N THR A 316 4.36 -22.41 6.40
CA THR A 316 5.69 -22.38 7.02
C THR A 316 6.73 -21.69 6.13
N PRO A 317 6.90 -22.04 4.84
CA PRO A 317 7.77 -21.29 3.93
C PRO A 317 7.47 -19.78 3.86
N VAL A 318 6.18 -19.41 3.78
CA VAL A 318 5.75 -18.00 3.77
C VAL A 318 6.15 -17.29 5.05
N THR A 319 5.89 -17.92 6.20
CA THR A 319 6.26 -17.38 7.53
C THR A 319 7.76 -17.15 7.62
N SER A 320 8.56 -18.15 7.27
CA SER A 320 10.03 -18.07 7.33
C SER A 320 10.60 -17.00 6.40
N PHE A 321 10.00 -16.83 5.21
CA PHE A 321 10.38 -15.74 4.29
C PHE A 321 10.11 -14.36 4.91
N LEU A 322 8.91 -14.14 5.44
CA LEU A 322 8.54 -12.87 6.08
C LEU A 322 9.41 -12.58 7.31
N GLU A 323 9.63 -13.56 8.18
CA GLU A 323 10.49 -13.41 9.36
C GLU A 323 11.92 -13.04 8.97
N THR A 324 12.46 -13.68 7.93
CA THR A 324 13.81 -13.41 7.44
C THR A 324 13.90 -11.99 6.87
N LYS A 325 12.94 -11.58 6.03
CA LYS A 325 12.92 -10.24 5.43
C LYS A 325 12.67 -9.13 6.44
N LEU A 326 11.79 -9.34 7.41
CA LEU A 326 11.59 -8.39 8.50
C LEU A 326 12.85 -8.28 9.39
N TYR A 327 13.52 -9.41 9.67
CA TYR A 327 14.77 -9.39 10.41
C TYR A 327 15.90 -8.65 9.67
N GLU A 328 15.99 -8.77 8.33
CA GLU A 328 16.90 -7.96 7.50
C GLU A 328 16.61 -6.45 7.64
N CYS A 329 15.35 -6.06 7.87
CA CYS A 329 14.94 -4.69 8.17
C CYS A 329 15.15 -4.29 9.64
N GLY A 330 15.65 -5.19 10.50
CA GLY A 330 15.80 -4.97 11.94
C GLY A 330 14.48 -4.99 12.72
N ILE A 331 13.43 -5.60 12.16
CA ILE A 331 12.10 -5.72 12.78
C ILE A 331 11.89 -7.18 13.17
N MET A 332 11.57 -7.45 14.44
CA MET A 332 11.11 -8.78 14.85
C MET A 332 9.58 -8.81 14.84
N PRO A 333 8.94 -9.59 13.96
CA PRO A 333 7.49 -9.71 13.96
C PRO A 333 6.98 -10.31 15.28
N SER A 334 5.76 -9.94 15.67
CA SER A 334 5.12 -10.51 16.85
C SER A 334 4.93 -12.02 16.68
N ARG A 335 5.34 -12.77 17.70
CA ARG A 335 5.12 -14.22 17.78
C ARG A 335 3.80 -14.57 18.46
N THR A 336 3.09 -13.56 18.99
CA THR A 336 1.98 -13.68 19.94
C THR A 336 0.64 -13.20 19.38
N ALA A 337 0.49 -13.21 18.06
CA ALA A 337 -0.76 -12.84 17.37
C ALA A 337 -1.85 -13.92 17.50
N TYR A 338 -2.26 -14.25 18.72
CA TYR A 338 -3.28 -15.28 19.02
C TYR A 338 -4.71 -14.85 18.63
N ASN A 339 -4.93 -13.57 18.40
CA ASN A 339 -6.21 -12.94 18.07
C ASN A 339 -6.39 -12.73 16.54
N GLN A 340 -6.14 -13.77 15.76
CA GLN A 340 -6.14 -13.70 14.28
C GLN A 340 -7.47 -13.20 13.69
N LEU A 341 -8.59 -13.57 14.30
CA LEU A 341 -9.91 -13.14 13.84
C LEU A 341 -10.12 -11.65 14.09
N GLU A 342 -9.76 -11.17 15.28
CA GLU A 342 -9.86 -9.76 15.67
C GLU A 342 -8.95 -8.88 14.82
N LEU A 343 -7.70 -9.30 14.60
CA LEU A 343 -6.76 -8.59 13.71
C LEU A 343 -7.32 -8.48 12.29
N PHE A 344 -7.88 -9.57 11.77
CA PHE A 344 -8.49 -9.58 10.44
C PHE A 344 -9.70 -8.65 10.36
N ILE A 345 -10.62 -8.72 11.34
CA ILE A 345 -11.80 -7.83 11.41
C ILE A 345 -11.38 -6.37 11.51
N ASN A 346 -10.42 -6.05 12.37
CA ASN A 346 -9.97 -4.67 12.59
C ASN A 346 -9.17 -4.11 11.40
N SER A 347 -8.62 -4.99 10.55
CA SER A 347 -8.01 -4.61 9.28
C SER A 347 -9.02 -4.35 8.17
N PHE A 348 -10.33 -4.55 8.37
CA PHE A 348 -11.31 -4.13 7.36
C PHE A 348 -11.25 -2.60 7.13
N PRO A 349 -11.59 -2.12 5.91
CA PRO A 349 -11.60 -0.70 5.61
C PRO A 349 -12.50 0.10 6.56
N GLY A 350 -11.95 1.10 7.25
CA GLY A 350 -12.72 1.94 8.16
C GLY A 350 -12.91 1.36 9.58
N CYS A 351 -12.42 0.15 9.85
CA CYS A 351 -12.50 -0.48 11.18
C CYS A 351 -11.28 -0.18 12.07
N ALA A 352 -10.50 0.86 11.73
CA ALA A 352 -9.25 1.21 12.40
C ALA A 352 -9.39 1.43 13.92
N TYR A 353 -10.54 1.87 14.43
CA TYR A 353 -10.78 2.03 15.88
C TYR A 353 -11.25 0.75 16.60
N GLY A 354 -11.26 -0.39 15.89
CA GLY A 354 -11.57 -1.70 16.44
C GLY A 354 -10.41 -2.35 17.20
N PHE A 355 -9.16 -2.00 16.87
CA PHE A 355 -7.96 -2.55 17.51
C PHE A 355 -7.95 -2.34 19.02
N ASN A 356 -7.49 -3.37 19.75
CA ASN A 356 -7.36 -3.29 21.19
C ASN A 356 -6.21 -2.33 21.58
N PRO A 357 -6.49 -1.27 22.37
CA PRO A 357 -5.45 -0.32 22.79
C PRO A 357 -4.32 -0.91 23.63
N ASP A 358 -4.53 -2.05 24.27
CA ASP A 358 -3.57 -2.63 25.21
C ASP A 358 -2.59 -3.61 24.56
N TYR A 359 -2.96 -4.29 23.47
CA TYR A 359 -2.12 -5.33 22.84
C TYR A 359 -2.15 -5.37 21.30
N ASP A 360 -2.92 -4.52 20.60
CA ASP A 360 -2.85 -4.41 19.13
C ASP A 360 -2.20 -3.10 18.66
N LEU A 361 -2.19 -2.06 19.52
CA LEU A 361 -1.66 -0.73 19.20
C LEU A 361 -0.41 -0.42 20.01
N PHE A 362 0.61 0.12 19.34
CA PHE A 362 1.77 0.69 20.01
C PHE A 362 1.83 2.21 19.83
N LEU A 363 2.37 2.92 20.82
CA LEU A 363 2.45 4.38 20.83
C LEU A 363 3.82 4.82 20.29
N THR A 364 3.83 5.69 19.29
CA THR A 364 5.06 6.26 18.71
C THR A 364 4.84 7.69 18.20
N LEU A 365 5.88 8.33 17.67
CA LEU A 365 5.80 9.60 16.97
C LEU A 365 5.23 9.40 15.56
N SER A 366 4.43 10.36 15.08
CA SER A 366 3.83 10.34 13.74
C SER A 366 4.87 10.10 12.65
N ASP A 367 6.00 10.76 12.73
CA ASP A 367 7.01 10.74 11.67
C ASP A 367 7.70 9.36 11.65
N SER A 368 8.01 8.81 12.83
CA SER A 368 8.55 7.45 12.93
C SER A 368 7.58 6.39 12.39
N ALA A 369 6.28 6.55 12.63
CA ALA A 369 5.26 5.65 12.08
C ALA A 369 5.19 5.72 10.54
N LEU A 370 5.20 6.93 9.98
CA LEU A 370 5.07 7.15 8.54
C LEU A 370 6.30 6.69 7.74
N CYS A 371 7.45 6.51 8.39
CA CYS A 371 8.59 5.83 7.77
C CYS A 371 8.24 4.39 7.37
N LEU A 372 7.38 3.70 8.13
CA LEU A 372 6.97 2.30 7.89
C LEU A 372 5.79 2.17 6.90
N PHE A 373 5.28 3.27 6.34
CA PHE A 373 4.27 3.20 5.29
C PHE A 373 4.92 2.77 3.97
N PHE A 374 4.25 1.92 3.20
CA PHE A 374 4.71 1.51 1.87
C PHE A 374 4.49 2.62 0.84
N LYS A 375 5.46 2.86 -0.05
CA LYS A 375 5.53 4.06 -0.91
C LYS A 375 5.68 3.79 -2.39
N GLU A 376 5.84 2.53 -2.80
CA GLU A 376 6.13 2.17 -4.19
C GLU A 376 4.88 1.83 -5.02
N HIS A 377 4.93 2.07 -6.34
CA HIS A 377 4.02 1.51 -7.34
C HIS A 377 4.81 0.86 -8.49
N LEU A 378 4.13 0.03 -9.27
CA LEU A 378 4.70 -0.61 -10.47
C LEU A 378 4.47 0.26 -11.71
N LYS A 379 5.35 0.13 -12.71
CA LYS A 379 5.20 0.85 -13.98
C LYS A 379 3.96 0.33 -14.73
N GLY A 380 2.94 1.18 -14.82
CA GLY A 380 1.77 0.94 -15.68
C GLY A 380 2.02 1.26 -17.15
N CYS A 381 1.07 0.88 -17.99
CA CYS A 381 1.02 1.31 -19.40
C CYS A 381 0.76 2.82 -19.49
N GLU A 382 1.47 3.48 -20.39
CA GLU A 382 1.22 4.88 -20.72
C GLU A 382 0.02 5.01 -21.66
N ASP A 383 -0.80 6.03 -21.39
CA ASP A 383 -1.88 6.44 -22.28
C ASP A 383 -1.29 7.29 -23.41
N THR A 384 -1.03 6.64 -24.54
CA THR A 384 -0.37 7.24 -25.69
C THR A 384 -0.92 6.67 -27.00
N PRO A 385 -1.08 7.50 -28.04
CA PRO A 385 -1.37 7.00 -29.39
C PRO A 385 -0.19 6.20 -29.96
N LEU A 386 1.03 6.38 -29.43
CA LEU A 386 2.21 5.62 -29.84
C LEU A 386 2.32 4.32 -29.03
N THR A 387 1.67 3.26 -29.49
CA THR A 387 1.60 1.98 -28.78
C THR A 387 2.85 1.11 -28.98
N THR A 388 3.99 1.55 -28.44
CA THR A 388 5.21 0.72 -28.41
C THR A 388 5.26 -0.08 -27.11
N PHE A 389 5.35 -1.41 -27.23
CA PHE A 389 5.38 -2.33 -26.08
C PHE A 389 6.79 -2.79 -25.76
N TYR A 390 7.18 -2.62 -24.51
CA TYR A 390 8.39 -3.19 -23.93
C TYR A 390 8.03 -4.16 -22.83
N THR A 391 8.96 -5.05 -22.51
CA THR A 391 8.77 -5.98 -21.39
C THR A 391 9.26 -5.31 -20.10
N ASP A 392 8.42 -5.29 -19.07
CA ASP A 392 8.80 -4.82 -17.75
C ASP A 392 9.66 -5.85 -17.00
N ARG A 393 9.97 -5.56 -15.73
CA ARG A 393 10.79 -6.44 -14.89
C ARG A 393 10.05 -7.69 -14.41
N GLN A 394 8.72 -7.72 -14.48
CA GLN A 394 7.91 -8.91 -14.19
C GLN A 394 7.72 -9.79 -15.44
N GLY A 395 8.20 -9.33 -16.60
CA GLY A 395 8.09 -10.07 -17.85
C GLY A 395 6.79 -9.77 -18.62
N LEU A 396 6.11 -8.66 -18.36
CA LEU A 396 4.87 -8.28 -19.02
C LEU A 396 5.04 -7.15 -20.03
N PRO A 397 4.24 -7.12 -21.10
CA PRO A 397 4.26 -6.03 -22.07
C PRO A 397 3.62 -4.76 -21.47
N VAL A 398 4.39 -3.69 -21.40
CA VAL A 398 4.01 -2.36 -20.94
C VAL A 398 4.13 -1.38 -22.10
N CYS A 399 3.06 -0.61 -22.32
CA CYS A 399 3.03 0.45 -23.33
C CYS A 399 3.86 1.64 -22.84
N ILE A 400 4.82 2.08 -23.65
CA ILE A 400 5.70 3.20 -23.34
C ILE A 400 5.75 4.14 -24.56
N ASP A 401 5.48 5.41 -24.33
CA ASP A 401 5.80 6.46 -25.27
C ASP A 401 7.29 6.78 -25.21
N ILE A 402 8.05 6.13 -26.09
CA ILE A 402 9.48 6.36 -26.26
C ILE A 402 9.86 7.79 -26.68
N THR A 403 8.90 8.57 -27.19
CA THR A 403 9.15 9.96 -27.56
C THR A 403 9.03 10.88 -26.37
N GLY A 404 8.23 10.50 -25.36
CA GLY A 404 7.85 11.34 -24.21
C GLY A 404 6.96 12.52 -24.59
N LYS A 405 6.41 12.58 -25.81
CA LYS A 405 5.73 13.75 -26.38
C LYS A 405 4.28 13.50 -26.78
N GLU A 406 3.98 12.29 -27.25
CA GLU A 406 2.69 11.93 -27.82
C GLU A 406 1.71 11.44 -26.75
N GLY A 407 2.23 10.96 -25.62
CA GLY A 407 1.44 10.56 -24.47
C GLY A 407 0.65 11.70 -23.81
N LYS A 408 -0.36 11.32 -23.03
CA LYS A 408 -1.16 12.25 -22.22
C LYS A 408 -0.29 13.11 -21.29
N VAL A 409 0.81 12.53 -20.78
CA VAL A 409 1.81 13.23 -19.98
C VAL A 409 3.02 13.50 -20.87
N LYS A 410 3.28 14.78 -21.17
CA LYS A 410 4.44 15.20 -21.96
C LYS A 410 5.64 15.38 -21.04
N MET A 411 6.68 14.58 -21.27
CA MET A 411 7.95 14.64 -20.55
C MET A 411 9.02 15.41 -21.32
N THR A 412 8.90 15.49 -22.64
CA THR A 412 9.92 16.08 -23.52
C THR A 412 9.29 16.92 -24.63
N ASP A 413 9.98 17.97 -25.05
CA ASP A 413 9.59 18.77 -26.22
C ASP A 413 10.07 18.15 -27.54
N ASN A 414 11.13 17.32 -27.46
CA ASN A 414 11.81 16.70 -28.58
C ASN A 414 11.79 15.17 -28.48
N ALA A 415 11.62 14.50 -29.62
CA ALA A 415 11.44 13.05 -29.76
C ALA A 415 12.73 12.32 -30.21
N ASN A 416 13.90 12.88 -29.90
CA ASN A 416 15.18 12.25 -30.23
C ASN A 416 15.36 10.97 -29.41
N PHE A 417 15.73 9.87 -30.09
CA PHE A 417 15.94 8.57 -29.46
C PHE A 417 17.31 8.00 -29.83
N PHE A 418 18.00 7.44 -28.84
CA PHE A 418 19.29 6.78 -29.02
C PHE A 418 19.15 5.29 -28.71
N CYS A 419 19.49 4.43 -29.67
CA CYS A 419 19.55 2.98 -29.48
C CYS A 419 21.02 2.53 -29.46
N ILE A 420 21.49 2.02 -28.32
CA ILE A 420 22.87 1.56 -28.15
C ILE A 420 22.85 0.07 -27.79
N GLY A 421 23.77 -0.69 -28.36
CA GLY A 421 23.93 -2.10 -28.05
C GLY A 421 25.01 -2.77 -28.92
N PRO A 422 25.65 -3.84 -28.45
CA PRO A 422 26.65 -4.59 -29.21
C PRO A 422 26.05 -5.24 -30.47
N SER A 423 26.89 -5.71 -31.41
CA SER A 423 26.39 -6.44 -32.58
C SER A 423 25.59 -7.68 -32.18
N GLY A 424 24.49 -7.97 -32.87
CA GLY A 424 23.59 -9.09 -32.53
C GLY A 424 22.55 -8.81 -31.43
N SER A 425 22.59 -7.63 -30.78
CA SER A 425 21.64 -7.30 -29.69
C SER A 425 20.21 -6.93 -30.14
N GLY A 426 19.87 -7.12 -31.41
CA GLY A 426 18.52 -6.84 -31.94
C GLY A 426 18.20 -5.37 -32.26
N LYS A 427 19.20 -4.47 -32.37
CA LYS A 427 18.97 -3.04 -32.66
C LYS A 427 18.17 -2.79 -33.96
N SER A 428 18.52 -3.46 -35.05
CA SER A 428 17.83 -3.30 -36.34
C SER A 428 16.39 -3.79 -36.28
N PHE A 429 16.15 -4.92 -35.62
CA PHE A 429 14.82 -5.47 -35.38
C PHE A 429 13.95 -4.52 -34.53
N HIS A 430 14.55 -3.87 -33.53
CA HIS A 430 13.86 -2.86 -32.73
C HIS A 430 13.40 -1.66 -33.58
N MET A 431 14.28 -1.15 -34.46
CA MET A 431 13.94 -0.03 -35.34
C MET A 431 12.83 -0.40 -36.35
N GLU A 432 12.88 -1.60 -36.93
CA GLU A 432 11.85 -2.08 -37.86
C GLU A 432 10.47 -2.26 -37.21
N LYS A 433 10.43 -2.77 -35.97
CA LYS A 433 9.18 -2.85 -35.19
C LYS A 433 8.59 -1.48 -34.87
N LYS A 434 9.42 -0.46 -34.64
CA LYS A 434 8.96 0.91 -34.39
C LYS A 434 8.31 1.52 -35.64
N ALA A 435 8.89 1.27 -36.82
CA ALA A 435 8.34 1.74 -38.09
C ALA A 435 6.95 1.15 -38.37
N SER A 436 6.74 -0.13 -38.01
CA SER A 436 5.49 -0.87 -38.26
C SER A 436 4.39 -0.60 -37.22
N ASN A 437 4.68 -0.53 -35.92
CA ASN A 437 3.68 -0.49 -34.83
C ASN A 437 3.03 0.88 -34.52
N GLY A 438 3.04 1.86 -35.44
CA GLY A 438 2.02 2.92 -35.41
C GLY A 438 2.44 4.37 -35.10
N GLY A 439 3.71 4.75 -35.18
CA GLY A 439 4.11 6.17 -35.06
C GLY A 439 4.51 6.87 -36.36
N ILE A 440 4.79 6.11 -37.42
CA ILE A 440 5.56 6.57 -38.60
C ILE A 440 4.84 6.19 -39.91
N ARG A 441 3.50 6.12 -39.93
CA ARG A 441 2.77 6.12 -41.21
C ARG A 441 2.86 7.53 -41.82
N GLY A 442 3.95 7.79 -42.54
CA GLY A 442 4.21 9.06 -43.24
C GLY A 442 5.57 9.72 -42.97
N SER A 443 6.49 9.09 -42.21
CA SER A 443 7.82 9.68 -41.94
C SER A 443 8.87 9.14 -42.92
N ASN A 444 9.75 10.02 -43.41
CA ASN A 444 10.85 9.64 -44.31
C ASN A 444 11.98 8.99 -43.51
N GLU A 445 12.24 7.70 -43.74
CA GLU A 445 13.38 6.99 -43.18
C GLU A 445 14.60 7.08 -44.11
N LEU A 446 15.75 7.46 -43.54
CA LEU A 446 17.03 7.47 -44.26
C LEU A 446 17.98 6.48 -43.57
N SER A 447 18.18 5.31 -44.18
CA SER A 447 19.16 4.33 -43.69
C SER A 447 20.45 4.38 -44.51
N VAL A 448 21.59 4.33 -43.81
CA VAL A 448 22.93 4.27 -44.42
C VAL A 448 23.41 2.81 -44.58
N MET A 449 22.70 1.82 -44.01
CA MET A 449 23.02 0.39 -44.15
C MET A 449 21.89 -0.41 -44.82
N HIS A 450 22.27 -1.31 -45.72
CA HIS A 450 21.43 -2.19 -46.55
C HIS A 450 20.61 -3.25 -45.76
N SER A 451 20.65 -3.25 -44.43
CA SER A 451 20.00 -4.28 -43.59
C SER A 451 18.47 -4.24 -43.56
N TYR A 452 17.83 -3.22 -44.13
CA TYR A 452 16.37 -3.04 -44.11
C TYR A 452 15.67 -3.52 -45.40
N LEU A 453 16.42 -3.97 -46.42
CA LEU A 453 15.88 -4.34 -47.73
C LEU A 453 15.43 -5.82 -47.86
N GLY A 454 15.42 -6.58 -46.76
CA GLY A 454 15.29 -8.05 -46.82
C GLY A 454 13.93 -8.66 -46.42
N SER A 455 12.98 -7.90 -45.88
CA SER A 455 11.78 -8.48 -45.23
C SER A 455 10.50 -8.44 -46.07
N TYR A 456 10.56 -7.99 -47.33
CA TYR A 456 9.42 -7.98 -48.26
C TYR A 456 9.76 -8.76 -49.53
N ILE A 457 9.85 -10.09 -49.43
CA ILE A 457 9.57 -11.03 -50.53
C ILE A 457 8.77 -12.19 -49.95
#